data_AF-A0AB34P0T8-F1
#
_entry.id   AF-A0AB34P0T8-F1
#
_cell.length_a   1.000
_cell.length_b   1.000
_cell.length_c   1.000
_cell.angle_alpha   90.00
_cell.angle_beta   90.00
_cell.angle_gamma   90.00
#
_symmetry.space_group_name_H-M   'P 1'
#
loop_
_entity.id
_entity.type
_entity.pdbx_description
1 polymer ?
#
loop_
_entity_poly.entity_id
_entity_poly.type
_entity_poly.pdbx_seq_one_letter_code
_entity_poly.pdbx_strand_id
1 'polypeptide(L)'
;MDIRSAIIQAKKFGGVIKRDGTYFYPTDDFGRTIIYNEDGKIISPGWEPCLEELIASDWEVSLLKIKKPTKTELSKWRKELIENLKKKPN
;
A
#
# COMPACT_ATOMS: atom_id res chain seq x y z
N MET A 1 -8.88 -13.55 -4.74
CA MET A 1 -8.79 -12.97 -6.09
C MET A 1 -7.31 -12.78 -6.48
N ASP A 2 -6.95 -12.62 -7.76
CA ASP A 2 -5.60 -12.14 -8.11
C ASP A 2 -5.45 -10.65 -7.74
N ILE A 3 -4.20 -10.21 -7.51
CA ILE A 3 -3.89 -8.85 -7.06
C ILE A 3 -4.39 -7.78 -8.04
N ARG A 4 -4.29 -8.02 -9.35
CA ARG A 4 -4.65 -7.03 -10.37
C ARG A 4 -6.15 -6.78 -10.36
N SER A 5 -6.94 -7.85 -10.32
CA SER A 5 -8.39 -7.77 -10.21
C SER A 5 -8.81 -7.11 -8.89
N ALA A 6 -8.14 -7.40 -7.78
CA ALA A 6 -8.41 -6.77 -6.49
C ALA A 6 -8.16 -5.26 -6.55
N ILE A 7 -7.04 -4.81 -7.15
CA ILE A 7 -6.73 -3.38 -7.32
C ILE A 7 -7.80 -2.68 -8.15
N ILE A 8 -8.22 -3.27 -9.28
CA ILE A 8 -9.24 -2.69 -10.15
C ILE A 8 -10.57 -2.54 -9.40
N GLN A 9 -10.97 -3.55 -8.64
CA GLN A 9 -12.19 -3.50 -7.85
C GLN A 9 -12.09 -2.47 -6.72
N ALA A 10 -11.01 -2.47 -5.94
CA ALA A 10 -10.81 -1.49 -4.86
C ALA A 10 -10.89 -0.05 -5.37
N LYS A 11 -10.32 0.24 -6.55
CA LYS A 11 -10.43 1.55 -7.20
C LYS A 11 -11.87 1.93 -7.56
N LYS A 12 -12.67 0.99 -8.07
CA LYS A 12 -14.09 1.22 -8.40
C LYS A 12 -14.93 1.50 -7.15
N PHE A 13 -14.67 0.76 -6.07
CA PHE A 13 -15.43 0.86 -4.82
C PHE A 13 -14.93 1.96 -3.87
N GLY A 14 -13.76 2.56 -4.15
CA GLY A 14 -13.12 3.53 -3.25
C GLY A 14 -12.60 2.90 -1.96
N GLY A 15 -12.19 1.63 -2.01
CA GLY A 15 -11.68 0.85 -0.87
C GLY A 15 -10.18 0.53 -0.98
N VAL A 16 -9.77 -0.52 -0.28
CA VAL A 16 -8.39 -1.06 -0.28
C VAL A 16 -8.39 -2.54 -0.61
N ILE A 17 -7.23 -3.07 -0.99
CA ILE A 17 -7.05 -4.53 -1.07
C ILE A 17 -6.47 -5.05 0.26
N LYS A 18 -6.75 -6.30 0.60
CA LYS A 18 -6.31 -6.93 1.84
C LYS A 18 -5.74 -8.32 1.56
N ARG A 19 -4.70 -8.69 2.31
CA ARG A 19 -4.15 -10.04 2.39
C ARG A 19 -3.45 -10.22 3.73
N ASP A 20 -3.58 -11.39 4.36
CA ASP A 20 -2.88 -11.75 5.61
C ASP A 20 -2.96 -10.66 6.72
N GLY A 21 -4.15 -10.09 6.93
CA GLY A 21 -4.37 -9.04 7.94
C GLY A 21 -3.78 -7.66 7.60
N THR A 22 -3.18 -7.52 6.42
CA THR A 22 -2.53 -6.31 5.93
C THR A 22 -3.40 -5.61 4.88
N TYR A 23 -3.49 -4.29 4.95
CA TYR A 23 -4.36 -3.49 4.08
C TYR A 23 -3.51 -2.60 3.17
N PHE A 24 -3.79 -2.63 1.89
CA PHE A 24 -2.99 -1.97 0.87
C PHE A 24 -3.85 -0.96 0.14
N TYR A 25 -3.53 0.31 0.37
CA TYR A 25 -4.19 1.40 -0.32
C TYR A 25 -3.45 1.65 -1.66
N PRO A 26 -4.12 1.51 -2.82
CA PRO A 26 -3.52 1.76 -4.12
C PRO A 26 -3.40 3.28 -4.35
N THR A 27 -2.27 3.87 -3.95
CA THR A 27 -2.27 5.27 -3.49
C THR A 27 -2.24 6.37 -4.53
N ASP A 28 -1.53 6.25 -5.66
CA ASP A 28 -1.38 7.41 -6.54
C ASP A 28 -1.08 7.11 -8.02
N ASP A 29 -1.07 8.18 -8.80
CA ASP A 29 -0.76 8.21 -10.24
C ASP A 29 0.68 7.76 -10.56
N PHE A 30 1.52 7.56 -9.53
CA PHE A 30 2.89 7.05 -9.64
C PHE A 30 3.00 5.56 -9.27
N GLY A 31 1.88 4.89 -8.98
CA GLY A 31 1.81 3.45 -8.78
C GLY A 31 2.32 2.94 -7.44
N ARG A 32 2.51 3.81 -6.43
CA ARG A 32 3.03 3.40 -5.12
C ARG A 32 1.91 3.04 -4.15
N THR A 33 2.06 1.91 -3.48
CA THR A 33 1.07 1.38 -2.52
C THR A 33 1.48 1.73 -1.09
N ILE A 34 0.51 2.06 -0.24
CA ILE A 34 0.74 2.30 1.18
C ILE A 34 0.07 1.21 1.99
N ILE A 35 0.83 0.71 2.96
CA ILE A 35 0.41 -0.37 3.84
C ILE A 35 -0.20 0.22 5.11
N TYR A 36 -1.35 -0.31 5.50
CA TYR A 36 -2.06 -0.02 6.72
C TYR A 36 -2.34 -1.29 7.52
N ASN A 37 -2.48 -1.13 8.83
CA ASN A 37 -3.03 -2.16 9.71
C ASN A 37 -4.58 -2.11 9.71
N GLU A 38 -5.21 -3.01 10.45
CA GLU A 38 -6.67 -3.08 10.59
C GLU A 38 -7.30 -1.84 11.23
N ASP A 39 -6.57 -1.13 12.10
CA ASP A 39 -7.01 0.14 12.69
C ASP A 39 -6.92 1.33 11.72
N GLY A 40 -6.43 1.12 10.49
CA GLY A 40 -6.20 2.18 9.52
C GLY A 40 -4.98 3.06 9.82
N LYS A 41 -4.05 2.59 10.67
CA LYS A 41 -2.75 3.22 10.88
C LYS A 41 -1.77 2.79 9.80
N ILE A 42 -0.93 3.72 9.36
CA ILE A 42 0.09 3.45 8.35
C ILE A 42 1.19 2.59 8.98
N ILE A 43 1.53 1.48 8.32
CA ILE A 43 2.66 0.61 8.65
C ILE A 43 3.87 0.98 7.81
N SER A 44 3.68 1.15 6.49
CA SER A 44 4.78 1.41 5.56
C SER A 44 4.36 2.27 4.36
N PRO A 45 5.09 3.36 4.05
CA PRO A 45 4.88 4.15 2.86
C PRO A 45 5.72 3.62 1.68
N GLY A 46 5.11 2.84 0.80
CA GLY A 46 5.77 2.25 -0.36
C GLY A 46 5.93 0.75 -0.20
N TRP A 47 5.15 0.02 -0.98
CA TRP A 47 5.20 -1.43 -1.10
C TRP A 47 5.36 -1.82 -2.56
N GLU A 48 6.33 -2.68 -2.81
CA GLU A 48 6.51 -3.38 -4.07
C GLU A 48 6.18 -4.86 -3.81
N PRO A 49 5.21 -5.44 -4.53
CA PRO A 49 4.85 -6.84 -4.33
C PRO A 49 6.01 -7.79 -4.70
N CYS A 50 6.27 -8.76 -3.84
CA CYS A 50 7.14 -9.89 -4.13
C CYS A 50 6.47 -10.90 -5.09
N LEU A 51 7.25 -11.84 -5.62
CA LEU A 51 6.75 -12.83 -6.58
C LEU A 51 5.58 -13.64 -6.00
N GLU A 52 5.67 -14.03 -4.73
CA GLU A 52 4.65 -14.78 -4.01
C GLU A 52 3.32 -14.01 -3.96
N GLU A 53 3.40 -12.70 -3.74
CA GLU A 53 2.24 -11.81 -3.68
C GLU A 53 1.60 -11.60 -5.07
N LEU A 54 2.41 -11.61 -6.13
CA LEU A 54 1.96 -11.51 -7.52
C LEU A 54 1.23 -12.77 -8.01
N ILE A 55 1.64 -13.95 -7.55
CA ILE A 55 1.00 -15.24 -7.92
C ILE A 55 -0.14 -15.63 -6.98
N ALA A 56 -0.27 -14.95 -5.84
CA ALA A 56 -1.31 -15.23 -4.87
C ALA A 56 -2.72 -14.96 -5.44
N SER A 57 -3.68 -15.78 -5.01
CA SER A 57 -5.06 -15.77 -5.50
C SER A 57 -6.10 -15.61 -4.38
N ASP A 58 -5.66 -15.23 -3.19
CA ASP A 58 -6.41 -15.03 -1.95
C ASP A 58 -6.60 -13.54 -1.61
N TRP A 59 -6.36 -12.62 -2.56
CA TRP A 59 -6.60 -11.19 -2.34
C TRP A 59 -8.08 -10.88 -2.16
N GLU A 60 -8.37 -9.98 -1.22
CA GLU A 60 -9.70 -9.48 -0.89
C GLU A 60 -9.81 -7.97 -1.12
N VAL A 61 -11.04 -7.48 -1.30
CA VAL A 61 -11.35 -6.04 -1.29
C VAL A 61 -12.00 -5.71 0.05
N SER A 62 -11.47 -4.69 0.73
CA SER A 62 -12.02 -4.19 1.98
C SER A 62 -12.60 -2.79 1.79
N LEU A 63 -13.75 -2.57 2.42
CA LEU A 63 -14.42 -1.26 2.50
C LEU A 63 -13.85 -0.37 3.62
N LEU A 64 -12.74 -0.78 4.25
CA LEU A 64 -12.07 0.01 5.26
C LEU A 64 -11.78 1.40 4.69
N LYS A 65 -12.41 2.41 5.27
CA LYS A 65 -12.22 3.81 4.88
C LYS A 65 -10.95 4.31 5.51
N ILE A 66 -9.86 4.23 4.76
CA ILE A 66 -8.57 4.71 5.22
C ILE A 66 -8.38 6.16 4.78
N LYS A 67 -7.86 7.00 5.68
CA LYS A 67 -7.50 8.37 5.33
C LYS A 67 -6.38 8.33 4.29
N LYS A 68 -6.65 8.86 3.10
CA LYS A 68 -5.62 9.04 2.07
C LYS A 68 -4.51 9.94 2.64
N PRO A 69 -3.24 9.57 2.49
CA PRO A 69 -2.16 10.45 2.92
C PRO A 69 -2.14 11.70 2.04
N THR A 70 -1.84 12.82 2.68
CA THR A 70 -1.69 14.11 2.02
C THR A 70 -0.41 14.14 1.18
N LYS A 71 -0.35 15.04 0.20
CA LYS A 71 0.88 15.27 -0.60
C LYS A 71 2.08 15.60 0.29
N THR A 72 1.85 16.30 1.40
CA THR A 72 2.89 16.67 2.37
C THR A 72 3.45 15.44 3.10
N GLU A 73 2.59 14.53 3.55
CA GLU A 73 2.99 13.26 4.18
C GLU A 73 3.81 12.39 3.20
N LEU A 74 3.33 12.25 1.96
CA LEU A 74 4.05 11.55 0.90
C LEU A 74 5.44 12.16 0.61
N SER A 75 5.52 13.49 0.56
CA SER A 75 6.78 14.20 0.32
C SER A 75 7.78 14.01 1.45
N LYS A 76 7.31 14.07 2.71
CA LYS A 76 8.13 13.83 3.90
C LYS A 76 8.72 12.42 3.87
N TRP A 77 7.90 11.39 3.64
CA TRP A 77 8.39 10.02 3.57
C TRP A 77 9.35 9.77 2.41
N ARG A 78 9.13 10.40 1.25
CA ARG A 78 10.07 10.30 0.15
C ARG A 78 11.46 10.81 0.55
N LYS A 79 11.54 11.90 1.33
CA LYS A 79 12.81 12.42 1.84
C LYS A 79 13.45 11.44 2.84
N GLU A 80 12.65 10.94 3.79
CA GLU A 80 13.13 9.99 4.81
C GLU A 80 13.66 8.69 4.19
N LEU A 81 12.97 8.14 3.17
CA LEU A 81 13.43 6.97 2.43
C LEU A 81 14.79 7.22 1.75
N ILE A 82 14.94 8.36 1.07
CA ILE A 82 16.20 8.73 0.40
C ILE A 82 17.32 8.89 1.42
N GLU A 83 17.05 9.47 2.59
CA GLU A 83 18.04 9.60 3.66
C GLU A 83 18.42 8.26 4.28
N ASN A 84 17.46 7.36 4.49
CA ASN A 84 17.72 6.03 5.02
C ASN A 84 18.51 5.15 4.04
N LEU A 85 18.27 5.27 2.73
CA LEU A 85 19.08 4.59 1.70
C LEU A 85 20.54 5.07 1.66
N LYS A 86 20.81 6.31 2.10
CA LYS A 86 22.18 6.86 2.20
C LYS A 86 22.91 6.36 3.44
N LYS A 87 22.20 5.90 4.46
CA LYS A 87 22.81 5.29 5.65
C LYS A 87 23.22 3.87 5.26
N LYS A 88 24.52 3.61 5.18
CA LYS A 88 25.02 2.24 5.00
C LYS A 88 24.48 1.36 6.13
N PRO A 89 24.03 0.14 5.86
CA PRO A 89 23.79 -0.82 6.92
C PRO A 89 25.11 -1.05 7.68
N ASN A 90 25.07 -0.91 9.01
CA ASN A 90 26.18 -1.32 9.89
C ASN A 90 26.35 -2.83 9.88
#